data_AF-B4QD41-F1
#
_entry.id   AF-B4QD41-F1
#
_cell.length_a   1.000
_cell.length_b   1.000
_cell.length_c   1.000
_cell.angle_alpha   90.00
_cell.angle_beta   90.00
_cell.angle_gamma   90.00
#
_symmetry.space_group_name_H-M   'P 1'
#
loop_
_entity.id
_entity.type
_entity.pdbx_description
1 polymer ?
#
loop_
_entity_poly.entity_id
_entity_poly.type
_entity_poly.pdbx_seq_one_letter_code
_entity_poly.pdbx_strand_id
1 'polypeptide(L)'
;MESADALVEEQKLMAEAKYRTYMTNIDKALRNFEYSSEWADLISALGKLSKAISSNTQYQVIPRRLKIAKRLAQCMHPALPSGVHLKALETYSVIFSKTGPERLATEFIYSQQLRLPSGIDVSWSAASGASNGYNSQTPMQHWRSVQLEACKLLELGCVLPATKLPHFQMYRWAFVGTEFDVHEEEVRLPNGSLENLATLPSALYVPHVRRVARLMDMKYTSQSPILQRPSNRHLMLHFQQLQSLQELYAFFTTLGISCPQPRNFADTENDVANCLKEIEEVLANDFLEKLPSITTPR
;
A
#
# COMPACT_ATOMS: atom_id res chain seq x y z
N MET A 1 0.40 -20.52 -13.98
CA MET A 1 -0.07 -20.48 -15.38
C MET A 1 -1.55 -20.08 -15.48
N GLU A 2 -2.38 -20.26 -14.44
CA GLU A 2 -3.78 -19.81 -14.37
C GLU A 2 -4.00 -18.31 -14.09
N SER A 3 -2.93 -17.58 -13.71
CA SER A 3 -2.96 -16.14 -13.37
C SER A 3 -3.33 -15.21 -14.55
N ALA A 4 -2.98 -15.60 -15.78
CA ALA A 4 -3.42 -14.87 -16.96
C ALA A 4 -4.93 -15.03 -17.18
N ASP A 5 -5.52 -16.13 -16.70
CA ASP A 5 -6.83 -16.57 -17.18
C ASP A 5 -7.95 -15.65 -16.70
N ALA A 6 -7.95 -15.14 -15.47
CA ALA A 6 -9.03 -14.26 -14.99
C ALA A 6 -9.03 -12.85 -15.62
N LEU A 7 -7.85 -12.25 -15.84
CA LEU A 7 -7.74 -10.95 -16.53
C LEU A 7 -7.94 -11.10 -18.03
N VAL A 8 -7.43 -12.18 -18.62
CA VAL A 8 -7.67 -12.52 -20.03
C VAL A 8 -9.14 -12.90 -20.25
N GLU A 9 -9.79 -13.58 -19.31
CA GLU A 9 -11.22 -13.86 -19.32
C GLU A 9 -12.02 -12.58 -19.21
N GLU A 10 -11.68 -11.67 -18.28
CA GLU A 10 -12.30 -10.35 -18.22
C GLU A 10 -12.11 -9.56 -19.53
N GLN A 11 -10.91 -9.57 -20.12
CA GLN A 11 -10.64 -8.94 -21.42
C GLN A 11 -11.44 -9.57 -22.57
N LYS A 12 -11.59 -10.90 -22.59
CA LYS A 12 -12.44 -11.61 -23.56
C LYS A 12 -13.90 -11.23 -23.37
N LEU A 13 -14.38 -11.21 -22.13
CA LEU A 13 -15.76 -10.83 -21.78
C LEU A 13 -16.05 -9.37 -22.14
N MET A 14 -15.05 -8.48 -22.08
CA MET A 14 -15.20 -7.08 -22.51
C MET A 14 -15.54 -6.93 -24.00
N ALA A 15 -15.33 -7.97 -24.83
CA ALA A 15 -15.80 -7.99 -26.22
C ALA A 15 -17.32 -8.18 -26.32
N GLU A 16 -17.98 -8.76 -25.30
CA GLU A 16 -19.43 -8.97 -25.28
C GLU A 16 -20.20 -7.71 -24.88
N ALA A 17 -21.22 -7.35 -25.65
CA ALA A 17 -22.07 -6.19 -25.36
C ALA A 17 -22.79 -6.33 -24.00
N LYS A 18 -23.25 -7.53 -23.68
CA LYS A 18 -23.95 -7.84 -22.42
C LYS A 18 -23.04 -7.62 -21.19
N TYR A 19 -21.78 -8.03 -21.27
CA TYR A 19 -20.82 -7.80 -20.19
C TYR A 19 -20.49 -6.31 -20.02
N ARG A 20 -20.35 -5.54 -21.12
CA ARG A 20 -20.20 -4.08 -21.04
C ARG A 20 -21.41 -3.40 -20.40
N THR A 21 -22.62 -3.87 -20.69
CA THR A 21 -23.83 -3.40 -20.01
C THR A 21 -23.80 -3.75 -18.52
N TYR A 22 -23.37 -4.96 -18.16
CA TYR A 22 -23.19 -5.36 -16.77
C TYR A 22 -22.19 -4.44 -16.04
N MET A 23 -21.02 -4.20 -16.62
CA MET A 23 -20.01 -3.27 -16.10
C MET A 23 -20.56 -1.85 -15.93
N THR A 24 -21.33 -1.36 -16.90
CA THR A 24 -21.97 -0.03 -16.81
C THR A 24 -22.99 0.03 -15.67
N ASN A 25 -23.75 -1.04 -15.44
CA ASN A 25 -24.69 -1.13 -14.32
C ASN A 25 -23.98 -1.14 -12.96
N ILE A 26 -22.84 -1.83 -12.88
CA ILE A 26 -21.97 -1.81 -11.70
C ILE A 26 -21.38 -0.43 -11.47
N ASP A 27 -20.85 0.24 -12.50
CA ASP A 27 -20.32 1.61 -12.38
C ASP A 27 -21.44 2.59 -11.94
N LYS A 28 -22.67 2.45 -12.45
CA LYS A 28 -23.83 3.24 -11.99
C LYS A 28 -24.18 2.96 -10.52
N ALA A 29 -24.12 1.70 -10.09
CA ALA A 29 -24.35 1.34 -8.69
C ALA A 29 -23.28 1.95 -7.78
N LEU A 30 -22.01 1.85 -8.17
CA LEU A 30 -20.86 2.38 -7.42
C LEU A 30 -20.89 3.90 -7.26
N ARG A 31 -21.42 4.65 -8.25
CA ARG A 31 -21.59 6.11 -8.10
C ARG A 31 -22.49 6.51 -6.94
N ASN A 32 -23.44 5.67 -6.51
CA ASN A 32 -24.30 6.02 -5.36
C ASN A 32 -23.49 6.17 -4.06
N PHE A 33 -22.34 5.51 -3.94
CA PHE A 33 -21.44 5.66 -2.78
C PHE A 33 -20.73 7.02 -2.76
N GLU A 34 -20.58 7.70 -3.89
CA GLU A 34 -19.90 9.00 -3.98
C GLU A 34 -20.79 10.15 -3.51
N TYR A 35 -22.11 10.00 -3.63
CA TYR A 35 -23.10 10.99 -3.23
C TYR A 35 -23.80 10.66 -1.91
N SER A 36 -23.31 9.64 -1.19
CA SER A 36 -23.89 9.24 0.10
C SER A 36 -23.55 10.29 1.16
N SER A 37 -24.59 10.91 1.72
CA SER A 37 -24.48 11.91 2.78
C SER A 37 -24.77 11.34 4.16
N GLU A 38 -25.56 10.26 4.23
CA GLU A 38 -25.98 9.63 5.47
C GLU A 38 -25.80 8.10 5.43
N TRP A 39 -25.82 7.46 6.60
CA TRP A 39 -25.65 6.00 6.69
C TRP A 39 -26.77 5.22 5.97
N ALA A 40 -27.98 5.78 5.88
CA ALA A 40 -29.08 5.20 5.13
C ALA A 40 -28.84 5.18 3.60
N ASP A 41 -28.07 6.15 3.08
CA ASP A 41 -27.67 6.18 1.67
C ASP A 41 -26.73 5.03 1.35
N LEU A 42 -25.84 4.68 2.28
CA LEU A 42 -24.95 3.53 2.15
C LEU A 42 -25.73 2.21 2.08
N ILE A 43 -26.76 2.03 2.92
CA ILE A 43 -27.64 0.85 2.87
C ILE A 43 -28.31 0.76 1.48
N SER A 44 -28.80 1.88 0.97
CA SER A 44 -29.43 1.97 -0.35
C SER A 44 -28.43 1.67 -1.49
N ALA A 45 -27.21 2.21 -1.39
CA ALA A 45 -26.13 1.98 -2.36
C ALA A 45 -25.69 0.51 -2.38
N LEU A 46 -25.53 -0.11 -1.21
CA LEU A 46 -25.25 -1.54 -1.06
C LEU A 46 -26.38 -2.40 -1.67
N GLY A 47 -27.65 -2.03 -1.42
CA GLY A 47 -28.79 -2.72 -2.01
C GLY A 47 -28.79 -2.67 -3.54
N LYS A 48 -28.52 -1.49 -4.14
CA LYS A 48 -28.41 -1.32 -5.60
C LYS A 48 -27.23 -2.13 -6.16
N LEU A 49 -26.09 -2.13 -5.48
CA LEU A 49 -24.91 -2.89 -5.88
C LEU A 49 -25.16 -4.40 -5.85
N SER A 50 -25.71 -4.91 -4.74
CA SER A 50 -26.09 -6.32 -4.60
C SER A 50 -27.05 -6.76 -5.71
N LYS A 51 -28.09 -5.96 -6.01
CA LYS A 51 -29.00 -6.24 -7.12
C LYS A 51 -28.31 -6.25 -8.49
N ALA A 52 -27.39 -5.31 -8.74
CA ALA A 52 -26.63 -5.26 -9.99
C ALA A 52 -25.75 -6.51 -10.17
N ILE A 53 -25.15 -7.01 -9.09
CA ILE A 53 -24.33 -8.24 -9.10
C ILE A 53 -25.22 -9.49 -9.32
N SER A 54 -26.32 -9.61 -8.58
CA SER A 54 -27.21 -10.78 -8.63
C SER A 54 -27.99 -10.89 -9.94
N SER A 55 -28.32 -9.78 -10.59
CA SER A 55 -29.07 -9.79 -11.87
C SER A 55 -28.29 -10.34 -13.06
N ASN A 56 -26.96 -10.50 -12.94
CA ASN A 56 -26.09 -10.93 -14.03
C ASN A 56 -25.48 -12.31 -13.76
N THR A 57 -26.30 -13.30 -13.39
CA THR A 57 -25.87 -14.66 -12.99
C THR A 57 -25.04 -15.41 -14.04
N GLN A 58 -25.20 -15.06 -15.32
CA GLN A 58 -24.47 -15.66 -16.44
C GLN A 58 -22.94 -15.41 -16.41
N TYR A 59 -22.48 -14.39 -15.69
CA TYR A 59 -21.07 -14.06 -15.56
C TYR A 59 -20.57 -14.39 -14.15
N GLN A 60 -19.51 -15.20 -14.04
CA GLN A 60 -18.83 -15.45 -12.77
C GLN A 60 -17.79 -14.36 -12.45
N VAL A 61 -17.23 -13.72 -13.48
CA VAL A 61 -16.30 -12.59 -13.32
C VAL A 61 -17.10 -11.32 -13.01
N ILE A 62 -16.82 -10.72 -11.85
CA ILE A 62 -17.46 -9.47 -11.42
C ILE A 62 -16.58 -8.28 -11.85
N PRO A 63 -17.11 -7.35 -12.67
CA PRO A 63 -16.35 -6.18 -13.08
C PRO A 63 -16.11 -5.24 -11.90
N ARG A 64 -15.01 -4.48 -11.93
CA ARG A 64 -14.65 -3.51 -10.88
C ARG A 64 -14.49 -4.12 -9.48
N ARG A 65 -14.13 -5.40 -9.39
CA ARG A 65 -13.97 -6.14 -8.11
C ARG A 65 -13.16 -5.40 -7.05
N LEU A 66 -12.07 -4.71 -7.44
CA LEU A 66 -11.26 -3.92 -6.51
C LEU A 66 -12.01 -2.69 -5.94
N LYS A 67 -12.77 -1.95 -6.78
CA LYS A 67 -13.57 -0.81 -6.30
C LYS A 67 -14.69 -1.27 -5.38
N ILE A 68 -15.35 -2.38 -5.73
CA ILE A 68 -16.40 -3.00 -4.91
C ILE A 68 -15.84 -3.38 -3.53
N ALA A 69 -14.71 -4.09 -3.48
CA ALA A 69 -14.07 -4.49 -2.24
C ALA A 69 -13.73 -3.29 -1.35
N LYS A 70 -13.15 -2.21 -1.92
CA LYS A 70 -12.87 -0.98 -1.18
C LYS A 70 -14.14 -0.37 -0.57
N ARG A 71 -15.24 -0.25 -1.35
CA ARG A 71 -16.52 0.29 -0.85
C ARG A 71 -17.12 -0.59 0.25
N LEU A 72 -17.07 -1.90 0.09
CA LEU A 72 -17.57 -2.83 1.12
C LEU A 72 -16.74 -2.76 2.42
N ALA A 73 -15.41 -2.62 2.32
CA ALA A 73 -14.55 -2.41 3.47
C ALA A 73 -14.88 -1.10 4.20
N GLN A 74 -15.13 -0.01 3.46
CA GLN A 74 -15.60 1.27 4.03
C GLN A 74 -16.91 1.10 4.82
N CYS A 75 -17.84 0.32 4.29
CA CYS A 75 -19.11 0.03 4.97
C CYS A 75 -18.95 -0.79 6.25
N MET A 76 -17.77 -1.36 6.54
CA MET A 76 -17.45 -2.07 7.80
C MET A 76 -16.77 -1.17 8.84
N HIS A 77 -16.69 0.14 8.60
CA HIS A 77 -16.06 1.09 9.53
C HIS A 77 -16.77 1.10 10.90
N PRO A 78 -16.05 1.07 12.04
CA PRO A 78 -16.66 0.97 13.37
C PRO A 78 -17.61 2.12 13.75
N ALA A 79 -17.42 3.30 13.15
CA ALA A 79 -18.31 4.45 13.36
C ALA A 79 -19.66 4.36 12.63
N LEU A 80 -19.86 3.37 11.76
CA LEU A 80 -21.12 3.15 11.07
C LEU A 80 -22.06 2.25 11.90
N PRO A 81 -23.38 2.41 11.79
CA PRO A 81 -24.33 1.60 12.54
C PRO A 81 -24.38 0.15 12.01
N SER A 82 -24.76 -0.78 12.89
CA SER A 82 -24.83 -2.22 12.61
C SER A 82 -25.68 -2.58 11.39
N GLY A 83 -26.71 -1.77 11.07
CA GLY A 83 -27.51 -1.95 9.85
C GLY A 83 -26.71 -1.83 8.55
N VAL A 84 -25.72 -0.93 8.50
CA VAL A 84 -24.81 -0.81 7.36
C VAL A 84 -23.88 -2.01 7.28
N HIS A 85 -23.34 -2.45 8.43
CA HIS A 85 -22.46 -3.63 8.51
C HIS A 85 -23.18 -4.89 8.03
N LEU A 86 -24.39 -5.13 8.53
CA LEU A 86 -25.20 -6.28 8.12
C LEU A 86 -25.43 -6.27 6.60
N LYS A 87 -25.76 -5.10 6.04
CA LYS A 87 -26.00 -4.99 4.60
C LYS A 87 -24.74 -5.21 3.77
N ALA A 88 -23.58 -4.79 4.28
CA ALA A 88 -22.29 -5.06 3.65
C ALA A 88 -21.97 -6.56 3.67
N LEU A 89 -22.20 -7.25 4.78
CA LEU A 89 -22.02 -8.69 4.91
C LEU A 89 -22.95 -9.50 3.99
N GLU A 90 -24.22 -9.09 3.86
CA GLU A 90 -25.13 -9.66 2.86
C GLU A 90 -24.58 -9.51 1.44
N THR A 91 -24.00 -8.35 1.13
CA THR A 91 -23.41 -8.09 -0.20
C THR A 91 -22.15 -8.93 -0.42
N TYR A 92 -21.31 -9.12 0.60
CA TYR A 92 -20.19 -10.07 0.56
C TYR A 92 -20.67 -11.49 0.28
N SER A 93 -21.75 -11.95 0.94
CA SER A 93 -22.33 -13.28 0.70
C SER A 93 -22.77 -13.46 -0.77
N VAL A 94 -23.38 -12.45 -1.38
CA VAL A 94 -23.73 -12.46 -2.82
C VAL A 94 -22.49 -12.56 -3.70
N ILE A 95 -21.40 -11.86 -3.38
CA ILE A 95 -20.15 -11.93 -4.13
C ILE A 95 -19.50 -13.30 -4.00
N PHE A 96 -19.44 -13.83 -2.77
CA PHE A 96 -18.77 -15.11 -2.48
C PHE A 96 -19.52 -16.29 -3.10
N SER A 97 -20.85 -16.30 -3.03
CA SER A 97 -21.68 -17.32 -3.69
C SER A 97 -21.52 -17.31 -5.21
N LYS A 98 -21.36 -16.13 -5.82
CA LYS A 98 -21.16 -15.98 -7.27
C LYS A 98 -19.75 -16.34 -7.74
N THR A 99 -18.73 -16.05 -6.93
CA THR A 99 -17.32 -16.27 -7.27
C THR A 99 -16.89 -17.72 -7.02
N GLY A 100 -17.42 -18.35 -5.97
CA GLY A 100 -17.02 -19.70 -5.54
C GLY A 100 -15.70 -19.72 -4.76
N PRO A 101 -15.47 -20.73 -3.90
CA PRO A 101 -14.35 -20.77 -2.97
C PRO A 101 -12.97 -20.90 -3.65
N GLU A 102 -12.86 -21.67 -4.74
CA GLU A 102 -11.59 -21.91 -5.42
C GLU A 102 -11.05 -20.65 -6.12
N ARG A 103 -11.94 -19.91 -6.80
CA ARG A 103 -11.58 -18.64 -7.42
C ARG A 103 -11.27 -17.57 -6.38
N LEU A 104 -11.96 -17.59 -5.24
CA LEU A 104 -11.75 -16.62 -4.17
C LEU A 104 -10.36 -16.75 -3.53
N ALA A 105 -9.89 -17.98 -3.30
CA ALA A 105 -8.53 -18.25 -2.83
C ALA A 105 -7.48 -17.74 -3.83
N THR A 106 -7.72 -17.98 -5.13
CA THR A 106 -6.83 -17.54 -6.21
C THR A 106 -6.77 -16.01 -6.32
N GLU A 107 -7.92 -15.33 -6.28
CA GLU A 107 -8.02 -13.87 -6.32
C GLU A 107 -7.45 -13.21 -5.05
N PHE A 108 -7.58 -13.84 -3.87
CA PHE A 108 -6.99 -13.31 -2.63
C PHE A 108 -5.46 -13.29 -2.69
N ILE A 109 -4.86 -14.44 -3.03
CA ILE A 109 -3.41 -14.57 -3.22
C ILE A 109 -2.92 -13.59 -4.29
N TYR A 110 -3.69 -13.43 -5.37
CA TYR A 110 -3.33 -12.51 -6.44
C TYR A 110 -3.53 -11.03 -6.09
N SER A 111 -4.55 -10.66 -5.32
CA SER A 111 -4.75 -9.26 -4.91
C SER A 111 -3.58 -8.71 -4.09
N GLN A 112 -2.92 -9.59 -3.33
CA GLN A 112 -1.66 -9.29 -2.64
C GLN A 112 -0.50 -9.17 -3.64
N GLN A 113 -0.44 -10.07 -4.63
CA GLN A 113 0.58 -10.04 -5.67
C GLN A 113 0.43 -8.81 -6.59
N LEU A 114 -0.75 -8.50 -7.13
CA LEU A 114 -1.03 -7.39 -8.08
C LEU A 114 -0.69 -6.01 -7.50
N ARG A 115 -0.69 -5.85 -6.17
CA ARG A 115 -0.19 -4.63 -5.52
C ARG A 115 1.30 -4.37 -5.82
N LEU A 116 2.08 -5.40 -6.19
CA LEU A 116 3.50 -5.28 -6.52
C LEU A 116 3.84 -5.05 -8.03
N PRO A 117 3.22 -5.70 -9.05
CA PRO A 117 3.64 -5.58 -10.45
C PRO A 117 2.76 -4.70 -11.35
N SER A 118 1.50 -4.36 -11.02
CA SER A 118 0.62 -3.64 -11.96
C SER A 118 0.99 -2.16 -12.21
N GLY A 119 1.98 -1.62 -11.50
CA GLY A 119 2.51 -0.27 -11.73
C GLY A 119 3.72 -0.20 -12.66
N ILE A 120 4.38 -1.34 -12.93
CA ILE A 120 5.68 -1.35 -13.62
C ILE A 120 5.50 -1.50 -15.15
N ASP A 121 4.56 -2.32 -15.60
CA ASP A 121 4.47 -2.75 -17.02
C ASP A 121 3.81 -1.73 -17.97
N VAL A 122 2.92 -0.86 -17.47
CA VAL A 122 2.24 0.15 -18.31
C VAL A 122 3.19 1.28 -18.75
N SER A 123 4.38 1.39 -18.14
CA SER A 123 5.34 2.48 -18.37
C SER A 123 6.37 2.20 -19.46
N TRP A 124 6.86 0.95 -19.58
CA TRP A 124 7.90 0.61 -20.56
C TRP A 124 7.37 0.58 -22.00
N SER A 125 6.11 0.17 -22.17
CA SER A 125 5.47 0.06 -23.48
C SER A 125 4.95 1.41 -24.01
N ALA A 126 4.62 2.38 -23.15
CA ALA A 126 4.14 3.71 -23.56
C ALA A 126 5.26 4.70 -23.92
N ALA A 127 6.50 4.45 -23.52
CA ALA A 127 7.63 5.33 -23.85
C ALA A 127 8.19 5.15 -25.28
N SER A 128 7.78 4.09 -25.98
CA SER A 128 8.42 3.64 -27.23
C SER A 128 7.57 3.78 -28.49
N GLY A 129 6.46 4.52 -28.46
CA GLY A 129 5.69 4.78 -29.68
C GLY A 129 4.40 5.56 -29.48
N ALA A 130 4.16 6.49 -30.40
CA ALA A 130 2.97 7.31 -30.59
C ALA A 130 2.90 8.65 -29.82
N SER A 131 3.31 9.67 -30.56
CA SER A 131 2.87 11.06 -30.48
C SER A 131 1.34 11.19 -30.33
N ASN A 132 0.88 11.69 -29.18
CA ASN A 132 -0.17 12.71 -29.05
C ASN A 132 -0.47 13.03 -27.56
N GLY A 133 0.02 14.19 -27.10
CA GLY A 133 -0.74 15.19 -26.33
C GLY A 133 -1.57 14.86 -25.08
N TYR A 134 -1.51 13.67 -24.47
CA TYR A 134 -2.27 13.38 -23.23
C TYR A 134 -1.37 13.26 -21.99
N ASN A 135 -1.52 14.24 -21.06
CA ASN A 135 -1.05 14.30 -19.67
C ASN A 135 0.31 13.64 -19.32
N SER A 136 1.39 14.40 -19.49
CA SER A 136 2.73 14.13 -18.92
C SER A 136 2.77 14.05 -17.39
N GLN A 137 1.69 14.45 -16.68
CA GLN A 137 1.56 14.31 -15.24
C GLN A 137 1.26 12.88 -14.80
N THR A 138 0.58 12.09 -15.62
CA THR A 138 0.15 10.73 -15.24
C THR A 138 1.36 9.84 -14.91
N PRO A 139 2.41 9.70 -15.77
CA PRO A 139 3.57 8.85 -15.46
C PRO A 139 4.33 9.27 -14.20
N MET A 140 4.46 10.59 -13.98
CA MET A 140 5.17 11.14 -12.84
C MET A 140 4.42 10.90 -11.52
N GLN A 141 3.07 10.93 -11.53
CA GLN A 141 2.25 10.58 -10.36
C GLN A 141 2.29 9.07 -10.07
N HIS A 142 2.38 8.23 -11.10
CA HIS A 142 2.51 6.77 -10.93
C HIS A 142 3.85 6.40 -10.31
N TRP A 143 4.97 6.96 -10.79
CA TRP A 143 6.29 6.68 -10.19
C TRP A 143 6.37 7.15 -8.74
N ARG A 144 5.74 8.28 -8.41
CA ARG A 144 5.64 8.74 -7.01
C ARG A 144 4.85 7.76 -6.14
N SER A 145 3.75 7.20 -6.64
CA SER A 145 2.99 6.18 -5.92
C SER A 145 3.84 4.93 -5.68
N VAL A 146 4.55 4.43 -6.68
CA VAL A 146 5.42 3.25 -6.51
C VAL A 146 6.56 3.53 -5.53
N GLN A 147 7.17 4.73 -5.60
CA GLN A 147 8.20 5.14 -4.64
C GLN A 147 7.67 5.17 -3.20
N LEU A 148 6.47 5.71 -2.98
CA LEU A 148 5.81 5.71 -1.67
C LEU A 148 5.56 4.30 -1.16
N GLU A 149 4.97 3.43 -1.99
CA GLU A 149 4.65 2.05 -1.60
C GLU A 149 5.91 1.22 -1.33
N ALA A 150 6.98 1.42 -2.11
CA ALA A 150 8.29 0.80 -1.83
C ALA A 150 8.87 1.26 -0.49
N CYS A 151 8.73 2.54 -0.14
CA CYS A 151 9.18 3.07 1.14
C CYS A 151 8.34 2.53 2.31
N LYS A 152 7.02 2.44 2.17
CA LYS A 152 6.14 1.82 3.17
C LYS A 152 6.43 0.33 3.36
N LEU A 153 6.70 -0.40 2.28
CA LEU A 153 7.10 -1.81 2.34
C LEU A 153 8.43 -1.97 3.08
N LEU A 154 9.40 -1.10 2.79
CA LEU A 154 10.69 -1.09 3.48
C LEU A 154 10.51 -0.78 4.98
N GLU A 155 9.71 0.22 5.32
CA GLU A 155 9.39 0.56 6.71
C GLU A 155 8.73 -0.60 7.44
N LEU A 156 7.74 -1.23 6.82
CA LEU A 156 7.06 -2.41 7.35
C LEU A 156 8.05 -3.55 7.60
N GLY A 157 8.95 -3.82 6.64
CA GLY A 157 10.01 -4.81 6.82
C GLY A 157 10.93 -4.50 8.00
N CYS A 158 11.22 -3.23 8.25
CA CYS A 158 12.06 -2.79 9.37
C CYS A 158 11.35 -2.89 10.73
N VAL A 159 10.02 -2.76 10.76
CA VAL A 159 9.22 -2.76 11.99
C VAL A 159 8.71 -4.16 12.36
N LEU A 160 8.45 -5.02 11.38
CA LEU A 160 7.89 -6.34 11.62
C LEU A 160 8.82 -7.21 12.50
N PRO A 161 8.27 -7.91 13.51
CA PRO A 161 9.04 -8.82 14.34
C PRO A 161 9.75 -9.89 13.51
N ALA A 162 10.93 -10.31 13.96
CA ALA A 162 11.68 -11.40 13.33
C ALA A 162 10.89 -12.72 13.27
N THR A 163 9.98 -12.94 14.22
CA THR A 163 9.07 -14.10 14.24
C THR A 163 8.04 -14.08 13.10
N LYS A 164 7.75 -12.91 12.52
CA LYS A 164 6.82 -12.74 11.39
C LYS A 164 7.53 -12.58 10.05
N LEU A 165 8.71 -11.94 10.03
CA LEU A 165 9.47 -11.69 8.81
C LEU A 165 10.98 -12.00 8.97
N PRO A 166 11.37 -13.26 9.23
CA PRO A 166 12.75 -13.61 9.58
C PRO A 166 13.73 -13.36 8.44
N HIS A 167 13.34 -13.67 7.20
CA HIS A 167 14.18 -13.51 6.02
C HIS A 167 14.58 -12.05 5.80
N PHE A 168 13.66 -11.10 5.95
CA PHE A 168 14.00 -9.70 5.80
C PHE A 168 14.99 -9.24 6.89
N GLN A 169 14.80 -9.68 8.14
CA GLN A 169 15.71 -9.33 9.23
C GLN A 169 17.15 -9.81 8.96
N MET A 170 17.33 -10.96 8.29
CA MET A 170 18.66 -11.43 7.85
C MET A 170 19.34 -10.52 6.82
N TYR A 171 18.57 -9.89 5.93
CA TYR A 171 19.09 -9.01 4.87
C TYR A 171 19.00 -7.52 5.20
N ARG A 172 18.53 -7.18 6.40
CA ARG A 172 18.27 -5.80 6.82
C ARG A 172 19.48 -4.88 6.68
N TRP A 173 20.68 -5.39 6.95
CA TRP A 173 21.95 -4.68 6.80
C TRP A 173 22.15 -4.11 5.38
N ALA A 174 21.53 -4.71 4.36
CA ALA A 174 21.65 -4.24 2.99
C ALA A 174 20.90 -2.92 2.77
N PHE A 175 19.84 -2.68 3.54
CA PHE A 175 18.88 -1.61 3.30
C PHE A 175 19.07 -0.42 4.24
N VAL A 176 19.25 -0.65 5.54
CA VAL A 176 19.19 0.39 6.58
C VAL A 176 20.49 0.49 7.39
N GLY A 177 20.73 1.66 7.98
CA GLY A 177 21.89 1.85 8.86
C GLY A 177 21.76 1.07 10.17
N THR A 178 22.88 0.60 10.68
CA THR A 178 23.01 0.03 12.02
C THR A 178 23.57 1.06 12.99
N GLU A 179 23.39 0.86 14.29
CA GLU A 179 23.87 1.81 15.32
C GLU A 179 25.40 1.96 15.32
N PHE A 180 26.09 0.94 14.81
CA PHE A 180 27.53 0.95 14.60
C PHE A 180 27.95 1.88 13.46
N ASP A 181 27.04 2.23 12.55
CA ASP A 181 27.33 3.14 11.42
C ASP A 181 27.25 4.63 11.81
N VAL A 182 26.83 4.98 13.04
CA VAL A 182 26.53 6.37 13.43
C VAL A 182 27.74 7.10 14.02
N HIS A 183 28.74 6.37 14.50
CA HIS A 183 29.85 6.95 15.26
C HIS A 183 31.24 6.82 14.65
N GLU A 184 31.40 6.25 13.46
CA GLU A 184 32.72 6.02 12.88
C GLU A 184 32.95 6.88 11.63
N GLU A 185 33.45 8.11 11.81
CA GLU A 185 34.41 8.67 10.84
C GLU A 185 35.67 7.79 10.79
N GLU A 186 35.96 7.07 11.88
CA GLU A 186 37.08 6.16 12.04
C GLU A 186 36.61 4.76 12.47
N VAL A 187 36.97 3.72 11.71
CA VAL A 187 36.63 2.32 12.00
C VAL A 187 37.78 1.62 12.70
N ARG A 188 37.50 0.87 13.77
CA ARG A 188 38.48 -0.06 14.36
C ARG A 188 38.57 -1.35 13.56
N LEU A 189 39.70 -1.59 12.92
CA LEU A 189 39.98 -2.82 12.19
C LEU A 189 40.32 -3.98 13.15
N PRO A 190 40.21 -5.25 12.71
CA PRO A 190 40.50 -6.43 13.54
C PRO A 190 41.94 -6.51 14.06
N ASN A 191 42.86 -5.77 13.45
CA ASN A 191 44.26 -5.61 13.87
C ASN A 191 44.45 -4.52 14.95
N GLY A 192 43.37 -3.84 15.36
CA GLY A 192 43.37 -2.76 16.36
C GLY A 192 43.71 -1.37 15.81
N SER A 193 43.96 -1.21 14.50
CA SER A 193 44.22 0.11 13.92
C SER A 193 42.94 0.90 13.71
N LEU A 194 43.04 2.21 13.91
CA LEU A 194 41.96 3.18 13.75
C LEU A 194 42.18 3.86 12.39
N GLU A 195 41.33 3.59 11.40
CA GLU A 195 41.45 4.16 10.05
C GLU A 195 40.21 4.97 9.69
N ASN A 196 40.43 6.10 9.00
CA ASN A 196 39.35 6.91 8.48
C ASN A 196 38.54 6.11 7.43
N LEU A 197 37.22 6.10 7.56
CA LEU A 197 36.31 5.37 6.66
C LEU A 197 36.45 5.84 5.20
N ALA A 198 36.87 7.09 4.99
CA ALA A 198 37.11 7.68 3.68
C ALA A 198 38.37 7.15 2.98
N THR A 199 39.33 6.58 3.71
CA THR A 199 40.58 6.01 3.18
C THR A 199 40.53 4.50 2.97
N LEU A 200 39.52 3.84 3.55
CA LEU A 200 39.30 2.41 3.35
C LEU A 200 38.84 2.13 1.90
N PRO A 201 39.21 0.97 1.31
CA PRO A 201 38.76 0.61 -0.03
C PRO A 201 37.23 0.68 -0.12
N SER A 202 36.71 0.88 -1.33
CA SER A 202 35.27 0.80 -1.68
C SER A 202 34.58 -0.56 -1.32
N ALA A 203 35.25 -1.40 -0.52
CA ALA A 203 34.88 -2.75 -0.11
C ALA A 203 33.93 -2.82 1.09
N LEU A 204 33.72 -1.73 1.86
CA LEU A 204 32.68 -1.70 2.88
C LEU A 204 31.33 -1.36 2.23
N TYR A 205 30.41 -2.32 2.30
CA TYR A 205 29.08 -2.16 1.74
C TYR A 205 28.33 -1.02 2.44
N VAL A 206 27.77 -0.09 1.66
CA VAL A 206 26.95 1.03 2.16
C VAL A 206 25.46 0.70 1.99
N PRO A 207 24.65 0.73 3.08
CA PRO A 207 23.22 0.49 3.02
C PRO A 207 22.50 1.36 1.99
N HIS A 208 21.52 0.78 1.29
CA HIS A 208 20.82 1.46 0.20
C HIS A 208 20.16 2.78 0.63
N VAL A 209 19.50 2.81 1.78
CA VAL A 209 18.86 4.02 2.33
C VAL A 209 19.88 5.13 2.57
N ARG A 210 21.09 4.80 3.04
CA ARG A 210 22.15 5.79 3.29
C ARG A 210 22.64 6.42 1.99
N ARG A 211 22.73 5.64 0.91
CA ARG A 211 23.02 6.16 -0.43
C ARG A 211 21.92 7.12 -0.91
N VAL A 212 20.65 6.77 -0.70
CA VAL A 212 19.51 7.63 -1.05
C VAL A 212 19.50 8.92 -0.20
N ALA A 213 19.71 8.81 1.12
CA ALA A 213 19.77 9.95 2.04
C ALA A 213 20.84 10.97 1.60
N ARG A 214 22.05 10.51 1.25
CA ARG A 214 23.11 11.38 0.73
C ARG A 214 22.71 12.12 -0.55
N LEU A 215 22.03 11.44 -1.49
CA LEU A 215 21.53 12.08 -2.71
C LEU A 215 20.43 13.11 -2.41
N MET A 216 19.58 12.81 -1.42
CA MET A 216 18.53 13.70 -0.95
C MET A 216 19.14 14.93 -0.26
N ASP A 217 20.21 14.77 0.52
CA ASP A 217 20.92 15.86 1.18
C ASP A 217 21.46 16.88 0.16
N MET A 218 22.14 16.38 -0.88
CA MET A 218 22.67 17.23 -1.97
C MET A 218 21.61 18.10 -2.65
N LYS A 219 20.34 17.69 -2.62
CA LYS A 219 19.24 18.34 -3.34
C LYS A 219 18.28 19.10 -2.44
N TYR A 220 18.13 18.71 -1.18
CA TYR A 220 17.02 19.12 -0.33
C TYR A 220 17.39 19.54 1.11
N THR A 221 18.67 19.44 1.53
CA THR A 221 19.10 19.70 2.93
C THR A 221 18.62 21.05 3.46
N SER A 222 18.66 22.12 2.67
CA SER A 222 18.40 23.48 3.15
C SER A 222 16.92 23.80 3.43
N GLN A 223 15.98 22.97 2.96
CA GLN A 223 14.54 23.30 2.96
C GLN A 223 13.64 22.17 3.47
N SER A 224 14.20 21.08 4.00
CA SER A 224 13.42 19.89 4.31
C SER A 224 12.98 19.80 5.77
N PRO A 225 11.72 19.46 6.05
CA PRO A 225 11.24 19.27 7.41
C PRO A 225 11.86 18.02 8.03
N ILE A 226 12.17 18.09 9.33
CA ILE A 226 12.57 16.93 10.12
C ILE A 226 11.29 16.18 10.53
N LEU A 227 11.12 14.94 10.08
CA LEU A 227 10.06 14.06 10.59
C LEU A 227 10.42 13.63 12.00
N GLN A 228 9.76 14.23 12.99
CA GLN A 228 9.80 13.71 14.35
C GLN A 228 8.86 12.51 14.42
N ARG A 229 9.43 11.31 14.58
CA ARG A 229 8.65 10.13 14.94
C ARG A 229 8.08 10.34 16.34
N PRO A 230 6.75 10.30 16.53
CA PRO A 230 6.17 10.31 17.88
C PRO A 230 6.76 9.14 18.67
N SER A 231 7.19 9.36 19.91
CA SER A 231 7.86 8.33 20.74
C SER A 231 7.06 7.02 20.90
N ASN A 232 5.76 7.07 20.64
CA ASN A 232 4.81 5.96 20.80
C ASN A 232 4.35 5.35 19.46
N ARG A 233 5.01 5.63 18.34
CA ARG A 233 4.66 5.06 17.02
C ARG A 233 5.85 4.39 16.36
N HIS A 234 5.61 3.24 15.75
CA HIS A 234 6.60 2.47 15.01
C HIS A 234 6.73 2.93 13.56
N LEU A 235 5.65 3.42 12.94
CA LEU A 235 5.61 3.84 11.54
C LEU A 235 5.70 5.37 11.39
N MET A 236 6.54 5.84 10.46
CA MET A 236 6.76 7.24 10.13
C MET A 236 5.98 7.68 8.89
N LEU A 237 5.71 6.78 7.94
CA LEU A 237 5.05 7.10 6.68
C LEU A 237 3.53 6.90 6.78
N HIS A 238 2.79 8.02 6.87
CA HIS A 238 1.31 8.03 6.91
C HIS A 238 0.69 8.67 5.65
N PHE A 239 1.49 8.92 4.62
CA PHE A 239 1.03 9.55 3.39
C PHE A 239 0.23 8.57 2.53
N GLN A 240 -0.89 9.02 1.94
CA GLN A 240 -1.58 8.24 0.90
C GLN A 240 -1.03 8.54 -0.51
N GLN A 241 -0.45 9.72 -0.72
CA GLN A 241 0.13 10.15 -1.99
C GLN A 241 1.27 11.14 -1.75
N LEU A 242 2.34 11.03 -2.54
CA LEU A 242 3.43 12.01 -2.55
C LEU A 242 3.16 13.12 -3.56
N GLN A 243 3.27 14.37 -3.12
CA GLN A 243 3.32 15.55 -3.98
C GLN A 243 4.75 15.82 -4.45
N SER A 244 5.74 15.56 -3.60
CA SER A 244 7.16 15.75 -3.90
C SER A 244 8.02 14.65 -3.30
N LEU A 245 9.12 14.31 -3.98
CA LEU A 245 10.13 13.38 -3.44
C LEU A 245 10.71 13.90 -2.12
N GLN A 246 10.74 15.23 -1.93
CA GLN A 246 11.23 15.88 -0.72
C GLN A 246 10.46 15.44 0.55
N GLU A 247 9.21 15.01 0.43
CA GLU A 247 8.43 14.51 1.57
C GLU A 247 9.00 13.21 2.17
N LEU A 248 9.79 12.46 1.39
CA LEU A 248 10.51 11.28 1.85
C LEU A 248 11.87 11.60 2.48
N TYR A 249 12.31 12.87 2.47
CA TYR A 249 13.64 13.27 2.94
C TYR A 249 13.91 12.75 4.35
N ALA A 250 13.07 13.15 5.31
CA ALA A 250 13.32 12.79 6.69
C ALA A 250 13.11 11.29 6.96
N PHE A 251 12.30 10.59 6.17
CA PHE A 251 12.23 9.13 6.25
C PHE A 251 13.58 8.49 5.95
N PHE A 252 14.22 8.85 4.83
CA PHE A 252 15.53 8.31 4.46
C PHE A 252 16.65 8.78 5.40
N THR A 253 16.63 10.03 5.84
CA THR A 253 17.61 10.54 6.81
C THR A 253 17.50 9.79 8.14
N THR A 254 16.29 9.63 8.69
CA THR A 254 16.08 8.88 9.93
C THR A 254 16.49 7.43 9.77
N LEU A 255 16.04 6.74 8.72
CA LEU A 255 16.34 5.32 8.50
C LEU A 255 17.83 5.05 8.15
N GLY A 256 18.54 6.07 7.67
CA GLY A 256 19.98 6.02 7.39
C GLY A 256 20.88 6.22 8.63
N ILE A 257 20.36 6.87 9.67
CA ILE A 257 21.08 7.18 10.92
C ILE A 257 20.62 6.24 12.03
N SER A 258 19.31 6.15 12.25
CA SER A 258 18.71 5.36 13.31
C SER A 258 17.49 4.67 12.74
N CYS A 259 17.70 3.46 12.24
CA CYS A 259 16.57 2.57 12.04
C CYS A 259 15.89 2.37 13.41
N PRO A 260 14.55 2.25 13.53
CA PRO A 260 13.97 1.64 14.73
C PRO A 260 14.75 0.38 14.96
N GLN A 261 15.60 0.37 15.99
CA GLN A 261 16.20 -0.86 16.49
C GLN A 261 15.03 -1.85 16.51
N PRO A 262 15.20 -3.11 16.07
CA PRO A 262 14.49 -4.09 16.83
C PRO A 262 14.96 -3.79 18.25
N ARG A 263 14.17 -3.05 19.05
CA ARG A 263 14.22 -3.27 20.49
C ARG A 263 14.26 -4.78 20.54
N ASN A 264 15.26 -5.33 21.20
CA ASN A 264 15.26 -6.75 21.47
C ASN A 264 13.95 -6.99 22.21
N PHE A 265 12.87 -7.18 21.45
CA PHE A 265 11.58 -7.67 21.85
C PHE A 265 11.89 -9.13 22.04
N ALA A 266 12.71 -9.41 23.04
CA ALA A 266 12.60 -10.62 23.79
C ALA A 266 11.16 -10.59 24.33
N ASP A 267 10.25 -11.07 23.48
CA ASP A 267 9.08 -11.84 23.85
C ASP A 267 8.20 -11.26 24.96
N THR A 268 7.72 -10.03 24.81
CA THR A 268 6.42 -9.68 25.39
C THR A 268 5.40 -9.73 24.25
N GLU A 269 4.55 -10.76 24.25
CA GLU A 269 3.45 -10.92 23.27
C GLU A 269 2.63 -9.62 23.11
N ASN A 270 2.53 -8.84 24.19
CA ASN A 270 1.87 -7.54 24.24
C ASN A 270 2.51 -6.49 23.32
N ASP A 271 3.84 -6.42 23.24
CA ASP A 271 4.52 -5.43 22.39
C ASP A 271 4.40 -5.79 20.91
N VAL A 272 4.45 -7.09 20.59
CA VAL A 272 4.16 -7.61 19.24
C VAL A 272 2.70 -7.30 18.85
N ALA A 273 1.74 -7.51 19.76
CA ALA A 273 0.34 -7.21 19.50
C ALA A 273 0.09 -5.72 19.27
N ASN A 274 0.72 -4.84 20.05
CA ASN A 274 0.63 -3.39 19.88
C ASN A 274 1.22 -2.93 18.54
N CYS A 275 2.37 -3.50 18.15
CA CYS A 275 3.01 -3.22 16.87
C CYS A 275 2.12 -3.66 15.69
N LEU A 276 1.57 -4.87 15.74
CA LEU A 276 0.65 -5.38 14.70
C LEU A 276 -0.62 -4.54 14.61
N LYS A 277 -1.18 -4.13 15.75
CA LYS A 277 -2.37 -3.26 15.78
C LYS A 277 -2.09 -1.91 15.13
N GLU A 278 -0.95 -1.29 15.40
CA GLU A 278 -0.57 -0.03 14.75
C GLU A 278 -0.42 -0.22 13.23
N ILE A 279 0.22 -1.30 12.79
CA ILE A 279 0.36 -1.62 11.37
C ILE A 279 -1.02 -1.80 10.72
N GLU A 280 -1.93 -2.52 11.37
CA GLU A 280 -3.30 -2.71 10.90
C GLU A 280 -4.06 -1.38 10.79
N GLU A 281 -3.93 -0.48 11.76
CA GLU A 281 -4.54 0.85 11.73
C GLU A 281 -4.00 1.70 10.57
N VAL A 282 -2.69 1.71 10.33
CA VAL A 282 -2.08 2.46 9.22
C VAL A 282 -2.49 1.87 7.87
N LEU A 283 -2.45 0.55 7.73
CA LEU A 283 -2.94 -0.13 6.53
C LEU A 283 -4.42 0.19 6.29
N ALA A 284 -5.27 0.12 7.31
CA ALA A 284 -6.68 0.47 7.20
C ALA A 284 -6.88 1.89 6.67
N ASN A 285 -6.06 2.85 7.13
CA ASN A 285 -6.09 4.22 6.64
C ASN A 285 -5.66 4.33 5.16
N ASP A 286 -4.78 3.48 4.66
CA ASP A 286 -4.42 3.43 3.23
C ASP A 286 -5.51 2.80 2.34
N PHE A 287 -6.38 1.96 2.91
CA PHE A 287 -7.51 1.36 2.18
C PHE A 287 -8.70 2.30 2.05
N LEU A 288 -8.88 3.23 3.00
CA LEU A 288 -10.03 4.10 3.08
C LEU A 288 -9.75 5.41 2.33
N GLU A 289 -10.19 5.52 1.08
CA GLU A 289 -10.50 6.84 0.51
C GLU A 289 -11.48 7.52 1.47
N LYS A 290 -11.21 8.77 1.87
CA LYS A 290 -12.12 9.53 2.75
C LYS A 290 -13.53 9.52 2.15
N LEU A 291 -14.50 9.02 2.91
CA LEU A 291 -15.90 9.23 2.57
C LEU A 291 -16.13 10.75 2.46
N PRO A 292 -16.90 11.24 1.47
CA PRO A 292 -17.37 12.62 1.48
C PRO A 292 -17.96 12.87 2.87
N SER A 293 -17.58 13.97 3.52
CA SER A 293 -17.81 14.22 4.94
C SER A 293 -19.23 13.88 5.37
N ILE A 294 -19.39 12.74 6.05
CA ILE A 294 -20.61 12.35 6.76
C ILE A 294 -20.57 13.10 8.10
N THR A 295 -20.56 14.43 8.03
CA THR A 295 -20.85 15.26 9.20
C THR A 295 -22.35 15.42 9.23
N THR A 296 -22.99 14.70 10.13
CA THR A 296 -24.33 15.03 10.61
C THR A 296 -24.35 16.51 11.01
N PRO A 297 -25.20 17.36 10.41
CA PRO A 297 -25.53 18.61 11.06
C PRO A 297 -26.27 18.28 12.36
N ARG A 298 -25.70 18.68 13.49
CA ARG A 298 -26.44 18.76 14.75
C ARG A 298 -27.56 19.78 14.64
#